data_AF-A0A6I1JGW0-F1
#
_entry.id   AF-A0A6I1JGW0-F1
#
_cell.length_a   1.000
_cell.length_b   1.000
_cell.length_c   1.000
_cell.angle_alpha   90.00
_cell.angle_beta   90.00
_cell.angle_gamma   90.00
#
_symmetry.space_group_name_H-M   'P 1'
#
loop_
_entity.id
_entity.type
_entity.pdbx_description
1 polymer ?
#
loop_
_entity_poly.entity_id
_entity_poly.type
_entity_poly.pdbx_seq_one_letter_code
_entity_poly.pdbx_strand_id
1 'polypeptide(L)'
;SLETHAERGLPTPAVLAQRFSLLMPALLRAAPPRATDGTLLDRLSTTAQNLVRIRPVGEAAGDDVPTAVARMDAKLKRGDIAGALADLDRLPEPVRALAASWAAEARTRVAAEATLGRLTLEATAALTGG
;
A
#
# COMPACT_ATOMS: atom_id res chain seq x y z
N SER A 1 15.93 -29.46 0.34
CA SER A 1 16.97 -28.52 0.80
C SER A 1 17.34 -27.40 -0.19
N LEU A 2 16.43 -27.00 -1.09
CA LEU A 2 16.63 -25.86 -2.00
C LEU A 2 15.94 -24.57 -1.52
N GLU A 3 15.01 -24.69 -0.56
CA GLU A 3 14.20 -23.57 -0.06
C GLU A 3 15.04 -22.51 0.68
N THR A 4 16.03 -22.93 1.47
CA THR A 4 16.90 -22.03 2.26
C THR A 4 17.91 -21.22 1.41
N HIS A 5 18.05 -21.51 0.12
CA HIS A 5 18.98 -20.79 -0.77
C HIS A 5 18.28 -19.72 -1.63
N ALA A 6 16.99 -19.88 -1.95
CA ALA A 6 16.23 -18.87 -2.70
C ALA A 6 15.88 -17.65 -1.84
N GLU A 7 15.66 -17.84 -0.54
CA GLU A 7 15.26 -16.78 0.38
C GLU A 7 16.39 -15.79 0.71
N ARG A 8 17.66 -16.17 0.56
CA ARG A 8 18.81 -15.31 0.89
C ARG A 8 19.01 -14.12 -0.04
N GLY A 9 18.37 -14.13 -1.21
CA GLY A 9 18.46 -13.03 -2.19
C GLY A 9 17.35 -11.98 -2.06
N LEU A 10 16.24 -12.30 -1.41
CA LEU A 10 15.08 -11.41 -1.31
C LEU A 10 14.96 -10.81 0.08
N PRO A 11 14.58 -9.52 0.20
CA PRO A 11 14.36 -8.91 1.49
C PRO A 11 13.22 -9.64 2.22
N THR A 12 13.45 -9.94 3.50
CA THR A 12 12.43 -10.56 4.36
C THR A 12 11.28 -9.58 4.62
N PRO A 13 10.09 -10.06 5.03
CA PRO A 13 8.99 -9.17 5.40
C PRO A 13 9.37 -8.10 6.44
N ALA A 14 10.21 -8.46 7.42
CA ALA A 14 10.71 -7.52 8.41
C ALA A 14 11.61 -6.43 7.80
N VAL A 15 12.47 -6.78 6.85
CA VAL A 15 13.30 -5.82 6.12
C VAL A 15 12.44 -4.90 5.25
N LEU A 16 11.44 -5.44 4.56
CA LEU A 16 10.49 -4.64 3.78
C LEU A 16 9.68 -3.68 4.65
N ALA A 17 9.25 -4.11 5.84
CA ALA A 17 8.57 -3.25 6.81
C ALA A 17 9.49 -2.12 7.30
N GLN A 18 10.73 -2.43 7.67
CA GLN A 18 11.71 -1.43 8.10
C GLN A 18 11.98 -0.40 6.99
N ARG A 19 12.23 -0.86 5.76
CA ARG A 19 12.44 0.01 4.60
C ARG A 19 11.23 0.89 4.32
N PHE A 20 10.02 0.35 4.46
CA PHE A 20 8.80 1.15 4.34
C PHE A 20 8.71 2.22 5.42
N SER A 21 9.00 1.90 6.69
CA SER A 21 8.96 2.88 7.78
C SER A 21 9.90 4.07 7.54
N LEU A 22 11.02 3.87 6.85
CA LEU A 22 11.93 4.94 6.43
C LEU A 22 11.35 5.83 5.32
N LEU A 23 10.44 5.31 4.49
CA LEU A 23 9.75 6.06 3.43
C LEU A 23 8.55 6.86 3.95
N MET A 24 7.93 6.44 5.06
CA MET A 24 6.71 7.06 5.59
C MET A 24 6.80 8.60 5.70
N PRO A 25 7.89 9.21 6.24
CA PRO A 25 7.99 10.67 6.32
C PRO A 25 7.99 11.37 4.95
N ALA A 26 8.50 10.72 3.90
CA ALA A 26 8.45 11.26 2.54
C ALA A 26 7.04 11.14 1.93
N LEU A 27 6.39 9.99 2.13
CA LEU A 27 5.02 9.75 1.65
C LEU A 27 4.03 10.73 2.30
N LEU A 28 4.15 10.96 3.60
CA LEU A 28 3.29 11.90 4.35
C LEU A 28 3.51 13.36 3.92
N ARG A 29 4.74 13.75 3.55
CA ARG A 29 5.03 15.10 3.03
C ARG A 29 4.49 15.32 1.62
N ALA A 30 4.38 14.27 0.83
CA ALA A 30 3.79 14.30 -0.50
C ALA A 30 2.26 14.19 -0.49
N ALA A 31 1.64 14.08 0.69
CA ALA A 31 0.19 14.03 0.82
C ALA A 31 -0.43 15.33 0.28
N PRO A 32 -1.41 15.25 -0.63
CA PRO A 32 -2.13 16.44 -1.08
C PRO A 32 -2.86 17.08 0.12
N PRO A 33 -3.03 18.41 0.12
CA PRO A 33 -3.79 19.08 1.16
C PRO A 33 -5.22 18.52 1.20
N ARG A 34 -5.66 18.14 2.40
CA ARG A 34 -7.01 17.63 2.62
C ARG A 34 -8.02 18.67 2.13
N ALA A 35 -8.97 18.29 1.28
CA ALA A 35 -9.99 19.19 0.74
C ALA A 35 -11.01 19.69 1.78
N THR A 36 -10.71 19.64 3.08
CA THR A 36 -11.64 19.99 4.16
C THR A 36 -10.94 20.84 5.20
N ASP A 37 -11.06 22.16 5.06
CA ASP A 37 -11.06 23.14 6.17
C ASP A 37 -11.69 24.48 5.72
N GLY A 38 -12.76 24.41 4.91
CA GLY A 38 -13.40 25.61 4.35
C GLY A 38 -14.92 25.60 4.34
N THR A 39 -15.61 24.81 5.16
CA THR A 39 -17.06 24.56 4.92
C THR A 39 -18.04 24.94 6.04
N LEU A 40 -17.60 25.65 7.08
CA LEU A 40 -18.51 26.28 8.05
C LEU A 40 -18.52 27.81 7.97
N LEU A 41 -17.37 28.48 7.79
CA LEU A 41 -17.30 29.94 7.64
C LEU A 41 -17.56 30.43 6.20
N ASP A 42 -17.15 29.66 5.19
CA ASP A 42 -17.36 29.96 3.75
C ASP A 42 -18.81 29.70 3.28
N ARG A 43 -19.61 29.02 4.12
CA ARG A 43 -21.02 28.73 3.83
C ARG A 43 -21.93 29.92 4.14
N LEU A 44 -21.47 30.87 4.95
CA LEU A 44 -22.21 32.10 5.27
C LEU A 44 -22.00 33.20 4.21
N SER A 45 -20.87 33.18 3.49
CA SER A 45 -20.52 34.15 2.43
C SER A 45 -21.11 33.82 1.05
N THR A 46 -21.63 32.61 0.84
CA THR A 46 -22.02 32.14 -0.50
C THR A 46 -23.53 31.92 -0.62
N THR A 47 -24.31 32.99 -0.41
CA THR A 47 -25.68 33.09 -0.92
C THR A 47 -25.65 33.97 -2.17
N ALA A 48 -25.28 33.42 -3.34
CA ALA A 48 -25.71 33.96 -4.64
C ALA A 48 -25.11 33.26 -5.88
N GLN A 49 -24.02 32.50 -5.81
CA GLN A 49 -23.41 32.00 -7.05
C GLN A 49 -23.19 30.49 -7.00
N ASN A 50 -23.90 29.81 -7.91
CA ASN A 50 -23.74 28.42 -8.28
C ASN A 50 -22.25 28.08 -8.52
N LEU A 51 -21.53 27.75 -7.47
CA LEU A 51 -20.34 26.94 -7.55
C LEU A 51 -20.76 25.52 -7.23
N VAL A 52 -21.05 24.76 -8.28
CA VAL A 52 -20.96 23.30 -8.25
C VAL A 52 -19.49 22.99 -7.95
N ARG A 53 -19.10 23.04 -6.67
CA ARG A 53 -17.84 22.48 -6.20
C ARG A 53 -17.94 20.99 -6.48
N ILE A 54 -17.43 20.58 -7.64
CA ILE A 54 -17.19 19.19 -7.99
C ILE A 54 -16.30 18.65 -6.86
N ARG A 55 -16.89 17.92 -5.91
CA ARG A 55 -16.10 17.01 -5.09
C ARG A 55 -15.56 15.98 -6.07
N PRO A 56 -14.23 15.83 -6.23
CA PRO A 56 -13.71 14.63 -6.84
C PRO A 56 -14.24 13.47 -5.99
N VAL A 57 -15.03 12.59 -6.59
CA VAL A 57 -15.67 11.44 -5.94
C VAL A 57 -14.66 10.36 -5.47
N GLY A 58 -13.39 10.72 -5.25
CA GLY A 58 -12.29 9.79 -5.01
C GLY A 58 -11.77 9.72 -3.58
N GLU A 59 -12.01 10.72 -2.72
CA GLU A 59 -11.55 10.67 -1.33
C GLU A 59 -12.71 10.21 -0.42
N ALA A 60 -12.97 8.91 -0.42
CA ALA A 60 -13.78 8.30 0.64
C ALA A 60 -13.05 8.48 1.98
N ALA A 61 -13.79 8.70 3.07
CA ALA A 61 -13.20 8.82 4.40
C ALA A 61 -12.39 7.54 4.71
N GLY A 62 -11.06 7.67 4.74
CA GLY A 62 -10.13 6.56 4.90
C GLY A 62 -9.18 6.31 3.72
N ASP A 63 -9.37 6.97 2.57
CA ASP A 63 -8.44 6.89 1.42
C ASP A 63 -7.44 8.06 1.37
N ASP A 64 -7.40 8.90 2.40
CA ASP A 64 -6.36 9.92 2.51
C ASP A 64 -4.98 9.28 2.71
N VAL A 65 -3.95 9.93 2.15
CA VAL A 65 -2.57 9.43 2.14
C VAL A 65 -2.06 9.05 3.54
N PRO A 66 -2.24 9.88 4.60
CA PRO A 66 -1.84 9.50 5.95
C PRO A 66 -2.52 8.22 6.48
N THR A 67 -3.83 8.10 6.30
CA THR A 67 -4.57 6.91 6.75
C THR A 67 -4.13 5.65 6.00
N ALA A 68 -3.94 5.75 4.69
CA ALA A 68 -3.45 4.65 3.87
C ALA A 68 -2.00 4.24 4.24
N VAL A 69 -1.09 5.21 4.42
CA VAL A 69 0.31 4.94 4.84
C VAL A 69 0.37 4.25 6.21
N ALA A 70 -0.46 4.66 7.17
CA ALA A 70 -0.55 4.00 8.47
C ALA A 70 -1.09 2.56 8.36
N ARG A 71 -2.10 2.33 7.49
CA ARG A 71 -2.66 0.99 7.23
C ARG A 71 -1.64 0.06 6.59
N MET A 72 -0.85 0.59 5.64
CA MET A 72 0.26 -0.13 5.01
C MET A 72 1.30 -0.56 6.05
N ASP A 73 1.75 0.35 6.92
CA ASP A 73 2.72 0.03 7.99
C ASP A 73 2.18 -1.08 8.92
N ALA A 74 0.91 -0.99 9.33
CA ALA A 74 0.29 -2.02 10.15
C ALA A 74 0.21 -3.39 9.45
N LYS A 75 -0.10 -3.41 8.15
CA LYS A 75 -0.11 -4.64 7.33
C LYS A 75 1.28 -5.25 7.20
N LEU A 76 2.28 -4.43 6.89
CA LEU A 76 3.67 -4.87 6.76
C LEU A 76 4.22 -5.45 8.06
N LYS A 77 3.89 -4.86 9.21
CA LYS A 77 4.25 -5.40 10.54
C LYS A 77 3.65 -6.78 10.81
N ARG A 78 2.54 -7.14 10.16
CA ARG A 78 1.92 -8.47 10.22
C ARG A 78 2.38 -9.41 9.09
N GLY A 79 3.31 -8.96 8.24
CA GLY A 79 3.76 -9.71 7.05
C GLY A 79 2.81 -9.66 5.86
N ASP A 80 1.74 -8.85 5.92
CA ASP A 80 0.78 -8.68 4.81
C ASP A 80 1.34 -7.69 3.76
N ILE A 81 2.33 -8.16 2.99
CA ILE A 81 2.99 -7.37 1.94
C ILE A 81 2.03 -7.11 0.78
N ALA A 82 1.25 -8.12 0.38
CA ALA A 82 0.28 -8.01 -0.70
C ALA A 82 -0.82 -6.98 -0.39
N GLY A 83 -1.34 -6.99 0.83
CA GLY A 83 -2.33 -6.01 1.28
C GLY A 83 -1.76 -4.59 1.35
N ALA A 84 -0.47 -4.42 1.69
CA ALA A 84 0.17 -3.11 1.68
C ALA A 84 0.37 -2.57 0.25
N LEU A 85 0.76 -3.43 -0.70
CA LEU A 85 0.84 -3.07 -2.12
C LEU A 85 -0.52 -2.64 -2.68
N ALA A 86 -1.60 -3.34 -2.29
CA ALA A 86 -2.96 -2.98 -2.71
C ALA A 86 -3.41 -1.60 -2.18
N ASP A 87 -2.95 -1.19 -0.99
CA ASP A 87 -3.20 0.17 -0.50
C ASP A 87 -2.32 1.20 -1.23
N LEU A 88 -1.05 0.85 -1.52
CA LEU A 88 -0.16 1.72 -2.30
C LEU A 88 -0.74 2.05 -3.67
N ASP A 89 -1.29 1.06 -4.38
CA ASP A 89 -1.84 1.23 -5.73
C ASP A 89 -3.06 2.17 -5.78
N ARG A 90 -3.71 2.43 -4.64
CA ARG A 90 -4.79 3.41 -4.50
C ARG A 90 -4.32 4.83 -4.24
N LEU A 91 -3.05 5.02 -3.89
CA LEU A 91 -2.50 6.35 -3.60
C LEU A 91 -2.31 7.17 -4.89
N PRO A 92 -2.33 8.50 -4.80
CA PRO A 92 -2.00 9.39 -5.92
C PRO A 92 -0.62 9.08 -6.50
N GLU A 93 -0.48 9.23 -7.83
CA GLU A 93 0.78 9.00 -8.57
C GLU A 93 2.02 9.63 -7.90
N PRO A 94 1.98 10.91 -7.45
CA PRO A 94 3.15 11.54 -6.83
C PRO A 94 3.62 10.80 -5.57
N VAL A 95 2.69 10.21 -4.82
CA VAL A 95 3.00 9.45 -3.61
C VAL A 95 3.48 8.05 -3.95
N ARG A 96 2.87 7.38 -4.94
CA ARG A 96 3.32 6.05 -5.37
C ARG A 96 4.74 6.07 -5.94
N ALA A 97 5.09 7.10 -6.69
CA ALA A 97 6.42 7.24 -7.30
C ALA A 97 7.54 7.21 -6.26
N LEU A 98 7.32 7.79 -5.07
CA LEU A 98 8.28 7.78 -3.96
C LEU A 98 8.52 6.37 -3.38
N ALA A 99 7.54 5.47 -3.52
CA ALA A 99 7.64 4.10 -3.06
C ALA A 99 7.96 3.09 -4.18
N ALA A 100 8.26 3.54 -5.41
CA ALA A 100 8.39 2.68 -6.58
C ALA A 100 9.45 1.58 -6.41
N SER A 101 10.64 1.93 -5.93
CA SER A 101 11.73 0.96 -5.70
C SER A 101 11.36 -0.07 -4.64
N TRP A 102 10.77 0.38 -3.53
CA TRP A 102 10.26 -0.51 -2.48
C TRP A 102 9.16 -1.44 -3.00
N ALA A 103 8.23 -0.90 -3.80
CA ALA A 103 7.12 -1.67 -4.36
C ALA A 103 7.61 -2.75 -5.34
N ALA A 104 8.68 -2.50 -6.10
CA ALA A 104 9.29 -3.50 -6.98
C ALA A 104 9.87 -4.69 -6.18
N GLU A 105 10.59 -4.41 -5.10
CA GLU A 105 11.12 -5.45 -4.20
C GLU A 105 9.99 -6.24 -3.53
N ALA A 106 8.98 -5.54 -3.01
CA ALA A 106 7.82 -6.15 -2.36
C ALA A 106 7.04 -7.06 -3.31
N ARG A 107 6.80 -6.64 -4.57
CA ARG A 107 6.14 -7.46 -5.59
C ARG A 107 6.95 -8.72 -5.93
N THR A 108 8.27 -8.59 -6.02
CA THR A 108 9.17 -9.73 -6.28
C THR A 108 9.07 -10.77 -5.16
N ARG A 109 9.05 -10.32 -3.89
CA ARG A 109 8.87 -11.18 -2.73
C ARG A 109 7.52 -11.91 -2.75
N VAL A 110 6.42 -11.19 -2.99
CA VAL A 110 5.08 -11.79 -3.09
C VAL A 110 5.00 -12.82 -4.22
N ALA A 111 5.61 -12.55 -5.38
CA ALA A 111 5.65 -13.50 -6.49
C ALA A 111 6.45 -14.78 -6.15
N ALA A 112 7.55 -14.64 -5.41
CA ALA A 112 8.32 -15.78 -4.92
C ALA A 112 7.52 -16.64 -3.93
N GLU A 113 6.82 -16.01 -2.98
CA GLU A 113 5.95 -16.71 -2.00
C GLU A 113 4.81 -17.46 -2.70
N ALA A 114 4.17 -16.85 -3.69
CA ALA A 114 3.09 -17.50 -4.46
C ALA A 114 3.58 -18.73 -5.24
N THR A 115 4.80 -18.67 -5.79
CA THR A 115 5.41 -19.79 -6.53
C THR A 115 5.71 -20.96 -5.60
N LEU A 116 6.26 -20.69 -4.41
CA LEU A 116 6.53 -21.72 -3.40
C LEU A 116 5.24 -22.39 -2.91
N GLY A 117 4.20 -21.60 -2.62
CA GLY A 117 2.91 -22.13 -2.17
C GLY A 117 2.27 -23.10 -3.18
N ARG A 118 2.40 -22.82 -4.48
CA ARG A 118 1.88 -23.69 -5.54
C ARG A 118 2.60 -25.04 -5.60
N LEU A 119 3.93 -25.05 -5.47
CA LEU A 119 4.73 -26.29 -5.48
C LEU A 119 4.40 -27.20 -4.29
N THR A 120 4.19 -26.62 -3.11
CA THR A 120 3.81 -27.39 -1.91
C THR A 120 2.42 -28.03 -2.06
N LEU A 121 1.46 -27.31 -2.67
CA LEU A 121 0.13 -27.84 -2.95
C LEU A 121 0.19 -28.99 -3.97
N GLU A 122 0.97 -28.83 -5.04
CA GLU A 122 1.17 -29.88 -6.06
C GLU A 122 1.83 -31.13 -5.45
N ALA A 123 2.84 -30.97 -4.60
CA ALA A 123 3.52 -32.08 -3.94
C ALA A 123 2.62 -32.81 -2.92
N THR A 124 1.83 -32.09 -2.14
CA THR A 124 0.87 -32.69 -1.20
C THR A 124 -0.28 -33.41 -1.92
N ALA A 125 -0.77 -32.87 -3.04
CA ALA A 125 -1.75 -33.54 -3.88
C ALA A 125 -1.20 -34.84 -4.50
N ALA A 126 0.06 -34.85 -4.97
CA ALA A 126 0.69 -36.04 -5.51
C ALA A 126 0.92 -37.16 -4.48
N LEU A 127 1.14 -36.81 -3.20
CA LEU A 127 1.33 -37.78 -2.11
C LEU A 127 0.02 -38.31 -1.52
N THR A 128 -1.11 -37.61 -1.68
CA THR A 128 -2.42 -38.02 -1.15
C THR A 128 -3.35 -38.61 -2.21
N GLY A 129 -3.04 -38.44 -3.50
CA GLY A 129 -3.78 -39.00 -4.63
C GLY A 129 -3.17 -40.27 -5.25
N GLY A 130 -2.28 -40.97 -4.54
CA GLY A 130 -1.64 -42.22 -4.99
C GLY A 130 -2.05 -43.44 -4.18
#